data_AF-A0A5V5UMH5-F1
#
_entry.id   AF-A0A5V5UMH5-F1
#
_cell.length_a   1.000
_cell.length_b   1.000
_cell.length_c   1.000
_cell.angle_alpha   90.00
_cell.angle_beta   90.00
_cell.angle_gamma   90.00
#
_symmetry.space_group_name_H-M   'P 1'
#
loop_
_entity.id
_entity.type
_entity.pdbx_description
1 polymer ?
#
loop_
_entity_poly.entity_id
_entity_poly.type
_entity_poly.pdbx_seq_one_letter_code
_entity_poly.pdbx_strand_id
1 'polypeptide(L)' 'MSIKQEEYSFYYKVKNERARKRLGFKAGFFWCTAKKQSLALSRGELAMDA' A
#
# COMPACT_ATOMS: atom_id res chain seq x y z
N MET A 1 -15.83 -22.08 9.17
CA MET A 1 -15.77 -20.72 9.75
C MET A 1 -15.48 -19.73 8.62
N SER A 2 -16.36 -18.74 8.40
CA SER A 2 -16.08 -17.68 7.42
C SER A 2 -14.92 -16.83 7.93
N ILE A 3 -13.82 -16.79 7.17
CA ILE A 3 -12.68 -15.95 7.53
C ILE A 3 -13.09 -14.52 7.17
N LYS A 4 -13.38 -13.72 8.20
CA LYS A 4 -13.67 -12.29 8.02
C LYS A 4 -12.47 -11.63 7.35
N GLN A 5 -12.73 -10.99 6.21
CA GLN A 5 -11.76 -10.11 5.57
C GLN A 5 -11.98 -8.71 6.14
N GLU A 6 -10.89 -8.02 6.42
CA GLU A 6 -10.87 -6.65 6.88
C GLU A 6 -10.30 -5.75 5.78
N GLU A 7 -10.78 -4.51 5.73
CA GLU A 7 -10.22 -3.48 4.87
C GLU A 7 -9.02 -2.83 5.55
N TYR A 8 -7.92 -2.74 4.81
CA TYR A 8 -6.72 -2.06 5.26
C TYR A 8 -6.32 -0.99 4.27
N SER A 9 -6.05 0.19 4.80
CA SER A 9 -5.53 1.34 4.06
C SER A 9 -4.15 1.72 4.59
N PHE A 10 -3.20 1.88 3.67
CA PHE A 10 -1.82 2.23 4.01
C PHE A 10 -1.35 3.44 3.20
N TYR A 11 -0.52 4.24 3.85
CA TYR A 11 0.16 5.37 3.24
C TYR A 11 1.64 5.04 3.07
N TYR A 12 2.11 5.02 1.83
CA TYR A 12 3.49 4.70 1.49
C TYR A 12 4.19 5.90 0.88
N LYS A 13 5.31 6.30 1.46
CA LYS A 13 6.15 7.36 0.88
C LYS A 13 6.72 6.86 -0.44
N VAL A 14 6.57 7.66 -1.50
CA VAL A 14 7.12 7.33 -2.81
C VAL A 14 8.64 7.42 -2.71
N LYS A 15 9.31 6.28 -2.89
CA LYS A 15 10.77 6.17 -2.83
C LYS A 15 11.43 6.93 -3.99
N ASN A 16 10.78 6.93 -5.16
CA ASN A 16 11.30 7.61 -6.35
C ASN A 16 11.09 9.12 -6.29
N GLU A 17 12.12 9.87 -5.91
CA GLU A 17 12.08 11.33 -5.82
C GLU A 17 11.78 12.03 -7.15
N ARG A 18 12.22 11.45 -8.27
CA ARG A 18 12.03 12.03 -9.60
C ARG A 18 10.56 11.93 -10.02
N ALA A 19 9.93 10.78 -9.78
CA ALA A 19 8.49 10.60 -9.97
C ALA A 19 7.68 11.52 -9.04
N ARG A 20 8.09 11.60 -7.76
CA ARG A 20 7.49 12.50 -6.76
C ARG A 20 7.48 13.97 -7.22
N LYS A 21 8.61 14.45 -7.75
CA LYS A 21 8.74 15.83 -8.26
C LYS A 21 7.97 16.06 -9.56
N ARG A 22 8.01 15.09 -10.49
CA ARG A 22 7.33 15.21 -11.80
C ARG A 22 5.82 15.18 -11.69
N LEU A 23 5.29 14.30 -10.84
CA LEU A 23 3.86 14.04 -10.72
C LEU A 23 3.21 14.78 -9.55
N GLY A 24 4.00 15.45 -8.71
CA GLY A 24 3.52 16.31 -7.62
C GLY A 24 2.94 15.60 -6.39
N PHE A 25 2.82 14.27 -6.40
CA PHE A 25 2.37 13.51 -5.24
C PHE A 25 3.54 13.13 -4.33
N LYS A 26 3.38 13.29 -3.01
CA LYS A 26 4.43 12.98 -2.01
C LYS A 26 4.46 11.50 -1.60
N ALA A 27 3.38 10.77 -1.85
CA ALA A 27 3.16 9.40 -1.41
C ALA A 27 2.07 8.72 -2.26
N GLY A 28 2.04 7.39 -2.20
CA GLY A 28 0.98 6.55 -2.73
C GLY A 28 0.08 6.04 -1.61
N PHE A 29 -1.17 5.81 -1.95
CA PHE A 29 -2.15 5.17 -1.07
C PHE A 29 -2.39 3.75 -1.57
N PHE A 30 -2.34 2.77 -0.67
CA PHE A 30 -2.62 1.38 -0.98
C PHE A 30 -3.81 0.92 -0.15
N TRP A 31 -4.84 0.43 -0.84
CA TRP A 31 -6.05 -0.11 -0.22
C TRP A 31 -6.21 -1.56 -0.64
N CYS A 32 -6.41 -2.45 0.32
CA CYS A 32 -6.75 -3.84 0.03
C CYS A 32 -7.63 -4.45 1.13
N THR A 33 -8.33 -5.52 0.76
CA THR A 33 -8.98 -6.41 1.72
C THR A 33 -8.07 -7.59 2.04
N ALA A 34 -7.91 -7.93 3.31
CA ALA A 34 -7.09 -9.05 3.74
C ALA A 34 -7.63 -9.73 4.98
N LYS A 35 -7.24 -10.99 5.17
CA LYS A 35 -7.61 -11.78 6.35
C LYS A 35 -6.81 -11.39 7.61
N LYS A 36 -5.66 -10.73 7.42
CA LYS A 36 -4.72 -10.29 8.46
C LYS A 36 -3.96 -9.06 7.98
N GLN A 37 -3.67 -8.13 8.88
CA GLN A 37 -2.91 -6.93 8.58
C GLN A 37 -1.50 -7.21 8.03
N SER A 38 -0.81 -8.24 8.53
CA SER A 38 0.53 -8.60 8.05
C SER A 38 0.57 -8.98 6.57
N LEU A 39 -0.48 -9.67 6.09
CA LEU A 39 -0.63 -10.00 4.67
C LEU A 39 -0.92 -8.74 3.84
N ALA A 40 -1.70 -7.81 4.40
CA ALA A 40 -2.01 -6.53 3.77
C ALA A 40 -0.75 -5.65 3.62
N LEU A 41 0.10 -5.61 4.65
CA LEU A 41 1.39 -4.91 4.64
C LEU A 41 2.35 -5.48 3.59
N SER A 42 2.52 -6.81 3.57
CA SER A 42 3.40 -7.48 2.59
C SER A 42 2.96 -7.22 1.15
N ARG A 43 1.64 -7.19 0.88
CA ARG A 43 1.10 -6.82 -0.44
C ARG A 43 1.35 -5.36 -0.79
N GLY A 44 1.18 -4.46 0.17
CA GLY A 44 1.43 -3.04 -0.04
C GLY A 44 2.91 -2.73 -0.28
N GLU A 45 3.81 -3.40 0.42
CA GLU A 45 5.25 -3.29 0.18
C GLU A 45 5.61 -3.74 -1.24
N LEU A 46 5.13 -4.92 -1.66
CA LEU A 46 5.36 -5.42 -3.01
C LEU A 46 4.81 -4.49 -4.10
N ALA A 47 3.61 -3.93 -3.90
CA ALA A 47 2.98 -3.02 -4.86
C ALA A 47 3.73 -1.69 -4.99
N MET A 48 4.44 -1.26 -3.95
CA MET A 48 5.15 0.02 -3.89
C MET A 48 6.65 -0.09 -4.22
N ASP A 49 7.18 -1.30 -4.43
CA ASP A 49 8.59 -1.53 -4.77
C ASP A 49 8.88 -1.51 -6.30
N ALA A 50 7.88 -1.13 -7.10
CA ALA A 50 7.98 -0.99 -8.56
C ALA A 50 8.62 0.34 -9.02
#